data_AF-A0A7M3SHY6-F1
#
_entry.id   AF-A0A7M3SHY6-F1
#
_cell.length_a   1.000
_cell.length_b   1.000
_cell.length_c   1.000
_cell.angle_alpha   90.00
_cell.angle_beta   90.00
_cell.angle_gamma   90.00
#
_symmetry.space_group_name_H-M   'P 1'
#
loop_
_entity.id
_entity.type
_entity.pdbx_description
1 polymer ?
#
loop_
_entity_poly.entity_id
_entity_poly.type
_entity_poly.pdbx_seq_one_letter_code
_entity_poly.pdbx_strand_id
1 'polypeptide(L)'
;EMAHYATDCWDAEILGSYGWIECVGIAHRGCYDLEAHELFTGKSLRARRDFAEPKEVVVDGWTIDGAVAGPTFRSLANKVKTAVEKLPKSVSFPHTLDIDGTPITVEKQHVKRLQRTETVTGEWYIPHVVEPAFGIDRIIWHILDHAYQETTKQDDIYTLMKLSPNIVPVDYAVFPLFEKDGMGEIARSVNQQLNGKTGIVSTYDSSGSIGRRYARADEIGIPICVTVDHQSVEDNTVTIRDRDTGEQKRVSIVDL
;
A
#
# COMPACT_ATOMS: atom_id res chain seq x y z
N GLU A 1 0.05 0.45 20.58
CA GLU A 1 -0.14 -0.88 21.18
C GLU A 1 0.38 -1.90 20.17
N MET A 2 1.17 -2.92 20.56
CA MET A 2 1.77 -3.83 19.56
C MET A 2 0.77 -4.90 19.12
N ALA A 3 0.58 -5.06 17.82
CA ALA A 3 -0.14 -6.21 17.29
C ALA A 3 0.65 -7.50 17.59
N HIS A 4 -0.06 -8.60 17.87
CA HIS A 4 0.54 -9.88 18.28
C HIS A 4 1.50 -10.51 17.25
N TYR A 5 1.49 -10.04 16.01
CA TYR A 5 2.31 -10.52 14.90
C TYR A 5 3.46 -9.57 14.53
N ALA A 6 3.56 -8.39 15.16
CA ALA A 6 4.54 -7.37 14.80
C ALA A 6 5.74 -7.35 15.76
N THR A 7 6.95 -7.26 15.22
CA THR A 7 8.19 -7.04 16.00
C THR A 7 8.43 -5.56 16.28
N ASP A 8 7.92 -4.68 15.41
CA ASP A 8 7.88 -3.23 15.59
C ASP A 8 6.68 -2.67 14.81
N CYS A 9 6.11 -1.56 15.28
CA CYS A 9 4.93 -0.95 14.67
C CYS A 9 4.96 0.58 14.82
N TRP A 10 4.75 1.27 13.71
CA TRP A 10 4.66 2.73 13.65
C TRP A 10 3.35 3.14 13.01
N ASP A 11 2.62 4.04 13.67
CA ASP A 11 1.33 4.49 13.18
C ASP A 11 1.46 5.94 12.69
N ALA A 12 1.01 6.19 11.46
CA ALA A 12 0.81 7.54 10.95
C ALA A 12 -0.58 8.01 11.39
N GLU A 13 -0.59 8.89 12.39
CA GLU A 13 -1.79 9.51 12.91
C GLU A 13 -2.00 10.89 12.28
N ILE A 14 -3.25 11.24 12.03
CA ILE A 14 -3.64 12.57 11.58
C ILE A 14 -4.46 13.22 12.69
N LEU A 15 -4.12 14.47 13.02
CA LEU A 15 -4.88 15.28 13.98
C LEU A 15 -6.07 15.92 13.25
N GLY A 16 -7.29 15.56 13.61
CA GLY A 16 -8.52 16.17 13.10
C GLY A 16 -9.44 16.66 14.21
N SER A 17 -10.69 16.97 13.86
CA SER A 17 -11.72 17.43 14.80
C SER A 17 -12.08 16.42 15.91
N TYR A 18 -11.75 15.13 15.74
CA TYR A 18 -11.90 14.09 16.75
C TYR A 18 -10.60 13.75 17.52
N GLY A 19 -9.54 14.55 17.35
CA GLY A 19 -8.23 14.31 17.95
C GLY A 19 -7.29 13.53 17.03
N TRP A 20 -6.30 12.85 17.60
CA TRP A 20 -5.35 12.03 16.84
C TRP A 20 -6.00 10.69 16.47
N ILE A 21 -6.05 10.40 15.17
CA ILE A 21 -6.58 9.15 14.64
C ILE A 21 -5.54 8.49 13.75
N GLU A 22 -5.24 7.22 14.04
CA GLU A 22 -4.43 6.35 13.20
C GLU A 22 -5.04 6.21 11.80
N CYS A 23 -4.27 6.53 10.77
CA CYS A 23 -4.70 6.45 9.37
C CYS A 23 -3.87 5.46 8.55
N VAL A 24 -2.62 5.24 8.94
CA VAL A 24 -1.76 4.22 8.33
C VAL A 24 -0.99 3.48 9.42
N GLY A 25 -1.24 2.19 9.57
CA GLY A 25 -0.42 1.32 10.42
C GLY A 25 0.76 0.77 9.62
N ILE A 26 1.97 0.84 10.15
CA ILE A 26 3.19 0.32 9.51
C ILE A 26 3.78 -0.77 10.42
N ALA A 27 3.48 -2.02 10.10
CA ALA A 27 3.89 -3.17 10.91
C ALA A 27 5.08 -3.91 10.28
N HIS A 28 6.14 -4.14 11.04
CA HIS A 28 7.17 -5.12 10.68
C HIS A 28 6.76 -6.49 11.24
N ARG A 29 6.28 -7.38 10.36
CA ARG A 29 5.74 -8.70 10.71
C ARG A 29 6.80 -9.80 10.69
N GLY A 30 8.03 -9.45 10.32
CA GLY A 30 9.13 -10.42 10.18
C GLY A 30 8.72 -11.57 9.26
N CYS A 31 8.99 -12.79 9.69
CA CYS A 31 8.65 -14.02 8.98
C CYS A 31 7.33 -14.67 9.45
N TYR A 32 6.60 -14.06 10.38
CA TYR A 32 5.47 -14.69 11.09
C TYR A 32 4.45 -15.32 10.15
N ASP A 33 3.98 -14.56 9.16
CA ASP A 33 2.91 -15.00 8.26
C ASP A 33 3.37 -16.12 7.32
N LEU A 34 4.56 -15.97 6.75
CA LEU A 34 5.12 -16.95 5.83
C LEU A 34 5.51 -18.24 6.53
N GLU A 35 6.01 -18.18 7.77
CA GLU A 35 6.28 -19.37 8.59
C GLU A 35 5.00 -20.12 8.93
N ALA A 36 3.95 -19.40 9.35
CA ALA A 36 2.67 -20.01 9.66
C ALA A 36 2.06 -20.71 8.41
N HIS A 37 2.09 -20.04 7.25
CA HIS A 37 1.59 -20.62 6.00
C HIS A 37 2.44 -21.78 5.48
N GLU A 38 3.78 -21.71 5.57
CA GLU A 38 4.69 -22.81 5.19
C GLU A 38 4.43 -24.04 6.07
N LEU A 39 4.30 -23.86 7.38
CA LEU A 39 4.02 -24.94 8.34
C LEU A 39 2.68 -25.62 8.05
N PHE A 40 1.61 -24.84 7.81
CA PHE A 40 0.27 -25.39 7.60
C PHE A 40 0.12 -26.08 6.23
N THR A 41 0.70 -25.50 5.19
CA THR A 41 0.52 -26.00 3.81
C THR A 41 1.56 -27.03 3.39
N GLY A 42 2.70 -27.10 4.09
CA GLY A 42 3.87 -27.89 3.69
C GLY A 42 4.51 -27.41 2.39
N LYS A 43 4.14 -26.22 1.89
CA LYS A 43 4.72 -25.60 0.70
C LYS A 43 5.78 -24.61 1.12
N SER A 44 6.94 -24.65 0.48
CA SER A 44 8.00 -23.70 0.80
C SER A 44 7.64 -22.30 0.31
N LEU A 45 7.74 -21.32 1.22
CA LEU A 45 7.58 -19.89 0.96
C LEU A 45 8.91 -19.14 1.13
N ARG A 46 10.02 -19.85 0.89
CA ARG A 46 11.39 -19.33 1.02
C ARG A 46 11.87 -18.72 -0.29
N ALA A 47 12.56 -17.60 -0.18
CA ALA A 47 13.34 -17.03 -1.26
C ALA A 47 14.78 -17.55 -1.19
N ARG A 48 15.48 -17.56 -2.32
CA ARG A 48 16.90 -17.88 -2.39
C ARG A 48 17.69 -16.59 -2.58
N ARG A 49 18.76 -16.43 -1.78
CA ARG A 49 19.79 -15.40 -1.99
C ARG A 49 21.10 -16.09 -2.30
N ASP A 50 21.68 -15.77 -3.45
CA ASP A 50 23.02 -16.25 -3.79
C ASP A 50 24.09 -15.42 -3.07
N PHE A 51 25.19 -16.08 -2.72
CA PHE A 51 26.36 -15.41 -2.18
C PHE A 51 27.16 -14.77 -3.30
N ALA A 52 27.84 -13.66 -3.01
CA ALA A 52 28.74 -13.02 -3.98
C ALA A 52 29.86 -13.97 -4.43
N GLU A 53 30.34 -14.80 -3.52
CA GLU A 53 31.30 -15.87 -3.79
C GLU A 53 30.80 -17.18 -3.13
N PRO A 54 30.94 -18.33 -3.82
CA PRO A 54 30.58 -19.62 -3.23
C PRO A 54 31.38 -19.92 -1.96
N LYS A 55 30.70 -20.41 -0.92
CA LYS A 55 31.34 -20.81 0.34
C LYS A 55 31.58 -22.30 0.35
N GLU A 56 32.80 -22.74 0.59
CA GLU A 56 33.09 -24.14 0.88
C GLU A 56 32.74 -24.47 2.33
N VAL A 57 31.73 -25.31 2.52
CA VAL A 57 31.32 -25.77 3.84
C VAL A 57 31.76 -27.22 4.00
N VAL A 58 32.65 -27.47 4.95
CA VAL A 58 33.04 -28.83 5.34
C VAL A 58 31.95 -29.39 6.23
N VAL A 59 31.10 -30.25 5.65
CA VAL A 59 30.17 -31.07 6.40
C VAL A 59 30.97 -32.23 6.98
N ASP A 60 31.21 -32.17 8.28
CA ASP A 60 31.85 -33.22 9.08
C ASP A 60 30.86 -33.63 10.16
N GLY A 61 30.49 -34.91 10.19
CA GLY A 61 29.45 -35.41 11.07
C GLY A 61 29.27 -36.92 10.94
N TRP A 62 28.17 -37.43 11.47
CA TRP A 62 27.81 -38.84 11.37
C TRP A 62 26.67 -39.01 10.38
N THR A 63 26.70 -40.08 9.59
CA THR A 63 25.54 -40.56 8.84
C THR A 63 25.45 -42.07 9.03
N ILE A 64 24.33 -42.67 8.64
CA ILE A 64 24.19 -44.12 8.75
C ILE A 64 25.00 -44.86 7.67
N ASP A 65 25.52 -46.03 8.01
CA ASP A 65 25.96 -46.98 7.00
C ASP A 65 24.74 -47.74 6.47
N GLY A 66 24.24 -47.32 5.30
CA GLY A 66 23.01 -47.88 4.71
C GLY A 66 23.04 -49.41 4.50
N ALA A 67 24.22 -50.01 4.32
CA ALA A 67 24.35 -51.46 4.14
C ALA A 67 24.03 -52.25 5.43
N VAL A 68 24.32 -51.67 6.58
CA VAL A 68 24.11 -52.31 7.90
C VAL A 68 22.86 -51.74 8.58
N ALA A 69 22.72 -50.42 8.63
CA ALA A 69 21.60 -49.74 9.26
C ALA A 69 20.27 -49.94 8.52
N GLY A 70 20.29 -50.09 7.19
CA GLY A 70 19.10 -50.34 6.39
C GLY A 70 18.38 -51.64 6.78
N PRO A 71 19.08 -52.80 6.76
CA PRO A 71 18.52 -54.07 7.22
C PRO A 71 18.12 -54.07 8.70
N THR A 72 18.89 -53.40 9.57
CA THR A 72 18.65 -53.36 11.03
C THR A 72 17.42 -52.53 11.39
N PHE A 73 17.27 -51.32 10.85
CA PHE A 73 16.20 -50.39 11.24
C PHE A 73 15.00 -50.38 10.28
N ARG A 74 15.13 -50.98 9.08
CA ARG A 74 14.05 -51.15 8.09
C ARG A 74 13.30 -49.83 7.83
N SER A 75 11.99 -49.78 8.11
CA SER A 75 11.14 -48.60 7.92
C SER A 75 11.56 -47.38 8.75
N LEU A 76 12.32 -47.58 9.83
CA LEU A 76 12.82 -46.51 10.68
C LEU A 76 14.18 -45.98 10.22
N ALA A 77 14.84 -46.60 9.24
CA ALA A 77 16.19 -46.23 8.79
C ALA A 77 16.29 -44.75 8.38
N ASN A 78 15.28 -44.19 7.71
CA ASN A 78 15.27 -42.78 7.35
C ASN A 78 15.14 -41.84 8.56
N LYS A 79 14.34 -42.21 9.57
CA LYS A 79 14.20 -41.42 10.80
C LYS A 79 15.49 -41.47 11.63
N VAL A 80 16.08 -42.66 11.76
CA VAL A 80 17.38 -42.87 12.42
C VAL A 80 18.49 -42.09 11.70
N LYS A 81 18.52 -42.09 10.36
CA LYS A 81 19.46 -41.28 9.57
C LYS A 81 19.37 -39.80 9.93
N THR A 82 18.16 -39.23 9.87
CA THR A 82 17.94 -37.81 10.17
C THR A 82 18.33 -37.45 11.62
N ALA A 83 18.13 -38.36 12.56
CA ALA A 83 18.52 -38.16 13.96
C ALA A 83 20.05 -38.29 14.16
N VAL A 84 20.71 -39.27 13.52
CA VAL A 84 22.17 -39.44 13.56
C VAL A 84 22.89 -38.25 12.95
N GLU A 85 22.39 -37.69 11.84
CA GLU A 85 22.99 -36.52 11.17
C GLU A 85 22.90 -35.24 12.02
N LYS A 86 22.03 -35.21 13.05
CA LYS A 86 21.92 -34.10 14.02
C LYS A 86 22.80 -34.29 15.26
N LEU A 87 23.44 -35.45 15.44
CA LEU A 87 24.27 -35.70 16.61
C LEU A 87 25.56 -34.86 16.59
N PRO A 88 26.04 -34.41 17.76
CA PRO A 88 27.31 -33.70 17.83
C PRO A 88 28.47 -34.62 17.41
N LYS A 89 29.51 -34.03 16.79
CA LYS A 89 30.70 -34.76 16.34
C LYS A 89 31.38 -35.58 17.45
N SER A 90 31.31 -35.12 18.70
CA SER A 90 31.93 -35.74 19.87
C SER A 90 31.18 -36.96 20.41
N VAL A 91 30.03 -37.33 19.84
CA VAL A 91 29.25 -38.46 20.32
C VAL A 91 30.02 -39.78 20.18
N SER A 92 29.95 -40.62 21.22
CA SER A 92 30.48 -41.98 21.21
C SER A 92 29.36 -42.99 21.02
N PHE A 93 29.60 -44.05 20.25
CA PHE A 93 28.65 -45.14 20.06
C PHE A 93 29.05 -46.36 20.91
N PRO A 94 28.08 -47.12 21.47
CA PRO A 94 26.64 -47.06 21.21
C PRO A 94 25.93 -45.86 21.84
N HIS A 95 24.93 -45.30 21.15
CA HIS A 95 24.15 -44.14 21.58
C HIS A 95 22.65 -44.40 21.37
N THR A 96 21.82 -44.07 22.36
CA THR A 96 20.37 -44.28 22.30
C THR A 96 19.67 -43.03 21.78
N LEU A 97 18.90 -43.18 20.70
CA LEU A 97 18.07 -42.14 20.11
C LEU A 97 16.60 -42.40 20.42
N ASP A 98 15.85 -41.36 20.76
CA ASP A 98 14.39 -41.42 20.81
C ASP A 98 13.82 -41.11 19.42
N ILE A 99 13.16 -42.10 18.82
CA ILE A 99 12.45 -41.94 17.56
C ILE A 99 10.97 -42.19 17.84
N ASP A 100 10.17 -41.12 17.80
CA ASP A 100 8.72 -41.15 18.03
C ASP A 100 8.29 -41.85 19.34
N GLY A 101 9.03 -41.65 20.42
CA GLY A 101 8.76 -42.24 21.74
C GLY A 101 9.31 -43.65 21.92
N THR A 102 10.07 -44.16 20.94
CA THR A 102 10.74 -45.47 21.00
C THR A 102 12.25 -45.29 21.13
N PRO A 103 12.89 -45.79 22.22
CA PRO A 103 14.33 -45.75 22.36
C PRO A 103 14.99 -46.78 21.44
N ILE A 104 15.86 -46.31 20.54
CA ILE A 104 16.62 -47.13 19.59
C ILE A 104 18.11 -46.95 19.85
N THR A 105 18.81 -48.05 20.09
CA THR A 105 20.27 -48.04 20.26
C THR A 105 20.96 -48.09 18.90
N VAL A 106 21.75 -47.07 18.59
CA VAL A 106 22.60 -47.00 17.41
C VAL A 106 24.01 -47.43 17.82
N GLU A 107 24.52 -48.48 17.20
CA GLU A 107 25.87 -48.98 17.43
C GLU A 107 26.87 -48.38 16.43
N LYS A 108 28.17 -48.52 16.74
CA LYS A 108 29.26 -48.00 15.90
C LYS A 108 29.23 -48.56 14.47
N GLN A 109 28.77 -49.80 14.29
CA GLN A 109 28.65 -50.44 12.97
C GLN A 109 27.48 -49.91 12.13
N HIS A 110 26.52 -49.21 12.75
CA HIS A 110 25.37 -48.62 12.05
C HIS A 110 25.67 -47.24 11.48
N VAL A 111 26.82 -46.65 11.83
CA VAL A 111 27.18 -45.28 11.48
C VAL A 111 28.54 -45.22 10.81
N LYS A 112 28.72 -44.20 9.98
CA LYS A 112 30.01 -43.86 9.38
C LYS A 112 30.21 -42.36 9.44
N ARG A 113 31.47 -41.95 9.45
CA ARG A 113 31.81 -40.53 9.41
C ARG A 113 31.52 -39.99 8.00
N LEU A 114 30.76 -38.91 7.94
CA LEU A 114 30.51 -38.16 6.72
C LEU A 114 31.42 -36.94 6.77
N GLN A 115 32.47 -36.95 5.96
CA GLN A 115 33.30 -35.77 5.71
C GLN A 115 33.22 -35.45 4.23
N ARG A 116 32.55 -34.35 3.88
CA ARG A 116 32.45 -33.86 2.50
C ARG A 116 32.57 -32.35 2.50
N THR A 117 33.23 -31.82 1.48
CA THR A 117 33.22 -30.39 1.20
C THR A 117 32.08 -30.12 0.23
N GLU A 118 31.15 -29.25 0.61
CA GLU A 118 30.07 -28.80 -0.25
C GLU A 118 30.26 -27.33 -0.60
N THR A 119 30.21 -27.02 -1.89
CA THR A 119 30.21 -25.63 -2.37
C THR A 119 28.78 -25.09 -2.29
N VAL A 120 28.53 -24.22 -1.31
CA VAL A 120 27.23 -23.58 -1.11
C VAL A 120 27.25 -22.23 -1.83
N THR A 121 26.42 -22.09 -2.87
CA THR A 121 26.33 -20.89 -3.70
C THR A 121 25.29 -19.87 -3.21
N GLY A 122 24.47 -20.23 -2.23
CA GLY A 122 23.43 -19.37 -1.69
C GLY A 122 22.67 -20.02 -0.53
N GLU A 123 21.76 -19.27 0.04
CA GLU A 123 20.91 -19.71 1.14
C GLU A 123 19.44 -19.47 0.85
N TRP A 124 18.58 -20.32 1.43
CA TRP A 124 17.14 -20.14 1.43
C TRP A 124 16.71 -19.48 2.74
N TYR A 125 15.95 -18.39 2.65
CA TYR A 125 15.46 -17.64 3.80
C TYR A 125 13.98 -17.31 3.63
N ILE A 126 13.31 -17.04 4.75
CA ILE A 126 11.93 -16.54 4.73
C ILE A 126 11.99 -15.02 4.70
N PRO A 127 11.44 -14.36 3.66
CA PRO A 127 11.45 -12.90 3.58
C PRO A 127 10.74 -12.26 4.78
N HIS A 128 11.25 -11.13 5.22
CA HIS A 128 10.53 -10.29 6.17
C HIS A 128 9.45 -9.49 5.45
N VAL A 129 8.30 -9.33 6.11
CA VAL A 129 7.18 -8.52 5.62
C VAL A 129 7.09 -7.22 6.41
N VAL A 130 7.14 -6.09 5.69
CA VAL A 130 6.77 -4.77 6.21
C VAL A 130 5.46 -4.38 5.55
N GLU A 131 4.43 -4.17 6.35
CA GLU A 131 3.07 -3.93 5.91
C GLU A 131 2.64 -2.50 6.23
N PRO A 132 2.53 -1.61 5.23
CA PRO A 132 1.80 -0.37 5.34
C PRO A 132 0.31 -0.59 5.01
N ALA A 133 -0.55 -0.48 6.04
CA ALA A 133 -1.99 -0.65 5.93
C ALA A 133 -2.71 0.70 5.96
N PHE A 134 -3.31 1.10 4.84
CA PHE A 134 -3.95 2.41 4.66
C PHE A 134 -5.45 2.34 4.93
N GLY A 135 -5.91 3.08 5.95
CA GLY A 135 -7.34 3.32 6.18
C GLY A 135 -7.86 4.43 5.27
N ILE A 136 -8.17 4.11 4.00
CA ILE A 136 -8.56 5.09 2.98
C ILE A 136 -9.72 5.98 3.44
N ASP A 137 -10.73 5.41 4.07
CA ASP A 137 -11.89 6.15 4.59
C ASP A 137 -11.47 7.21 5.62
N ARG A 138 -10.53 6.87 6.51
CA ARG A 138 -10.00 7.81 7.52
C ARG A 138 -9.19 8.92 6.85
N ILE A 139 -8.39 8.58 5.85
CA ILE A 139 -7.60 9.57 5.08
C ILE A 139 -8.53 10.54 4.36
N ILE A 140 -9.55 10.04 3.66
CA ILE A 140 -10.55 10.87 2.97
C ILE A 140 -11.29 11.77 3.97
N TRP A 141 -11.70 11.22 5.11
CA TRP A 141 -12.35 12.01 6.14
C TRP A 141 -11.48 13.18 6.62
N HIS A 142 -10.18 12.95 6.89
CA HIS A 142 -9.27 14.02 7.32
C HIS A 142 -8.99 15.04 6.21
N ILE A 143 -8.94 14.61 4.95
CA ILE A 143 -8.86 15.52 3.80
C ILE A 143 -10.04 16.49 3.81
N LEU A 144 -11.25 15.98 4.05
CA LEU A 144 -12.45 16.82 4.13
C LEU A 144 -12.43 17.73 5.36
N ASP A 145 -12.10 17.17 6.54
CA ASP A 145 -12.02 17.90 7.82
C ASP A 145 -11.02 19.07 7.76
N HIS A 146 -9.85 18.85 7.17
CA HIS A 146 -8.80 19.89 7.02
C HIS A 146 -9.10 20.90 5.93
N ALA A 147 -9.86 20.51 4.90
CA ALA A 147 -10.27 21.40 3.82
C ALA A 147 -11.49 22.25 4.19
N TYR A 148 -12.31 21.81 5.15
CA TYR A 148 -13.53 22.48 5.55
C TYR A 148 -13.26 23.86 6.19
N GLN A 149 -13.87 24.91 5.65
CA GLN A 149 -13.84 26.25 6.20
C GLN A 149 -15.22 26.89 6.21
N GLU A 150 -15.57 27.47 7.35
CA GLU A 150 -16.72 28.36 7.49
C GLU A 150 -16.22 29.80 7.64
N THR A 151 -16.76 30.69 6.83
CA THR A 151 -16.57 32.14 6.95
C THR A 151 -17.91 32.84 6.94
N THR A 152 -17.92 34.14 7.22
CA THR A 152 -19.13 34.98 7.10
C THR A 152 -19.01 35.86 5.87
N LYS A 153 -20.07 35.94 5.07
CA LYS A 153 -20.14 36.83 3.90
C LYS A 153 -21.52 37.49 3.87
N GLN A 154 -21.55 38.82 4.01
CA GLN A 154 -22.81 39.59 4.06
C GLN A 154 -23.78 39.08 5.14
N ASP A 155 -23.27 38.80 6.34
CA ASP A 155 -23.99 38.26 7.51
C ASP A 155 -24.53 36.83 7.36
N ASP A 156 -24.36 36.19 6.20
CA ASP A 156 -24.66 34.78 5.98
C ASP A 156 -23.43 33.89 6.19
N ILE A 157 -23.67 32.65 6.63
CA ILE A 157 -22.64 31.60 6.71
C ILE A 157 -22.25 31.21 5.29
N TYR A 158 -20.95 31.19 5.02
CA TYR A 158 -20.36 30.80 3.76
C TYR A 158 -19.40 29.64 3.98
N THR A 159 -19.75 28.49 3.43
CA THR A 159 -18.97 27.26 3.56
C THR A 159 -18.13 27.04 2.30
N LEU A 160 -16.90 26.58 2.50
CA LEU A 160 -15.87 26.45 1.48
C LEU A 160 -15.06 25.18 1.76
N MET A 161 -14.80 24.39 0.72
CA MET A 161 -13.91 23.24 0.78
C MET A 161 -12.58 23.55 0.08
N LYS A 162 -11.54 23.83 0.86
CA LYS A 162 -10.18 24.10 0.35
C LYS A 162 -9.41 22.83 -0.03
N LEU A 163 -10.02 22.00 -0.88
CA LEU A 163 -9.37 20.80 -1.41
C LEU A 163 -8.15 21.17 -2.26
N SER A 164 -7.05 20.42 -2.15
CA SER A 164 -5.90 20.61 -3.04
C SER A 164 -6.33 20.32 -4.49
N PRO A 165 -5.94 21.15 -5.48
CA PRO A 165 -6.28 20.93 -6.89
C PRO A 165 -5.90 19.55 -7.45
N ASN A 166 -4.98 18.82 -6.81
CA ASN A 166 -4.58 17.47 -7.25
C ASN A 166 -5.57 16.37 -6.87
N ILE A 167 -6.54 16.64 -6.00
CA ILE A 167 -7.46 15.64 -5.43
C ILE A 167 -8.93 16.08 -5.53
N VAL A 168 -9.22 17.15 -6.26
CA VAL A 168 -10.59 17.64 -6.42
C VAL A 168 -11.40 16.65 -7.25
N PRO A 169 -12.68 16.40 -6.92
CA PRO A 169 -13.55 15.56 -7.75
C PRO A 169 -13.93 16.20 -9.09
N VAL A 170 -13.92 17.54 -9.14
CA VAL A 170 -14.29 18.35 -10.31
C VAL A 170 -13.32 19.52 -10.41
N ASP A 171 -12.67 19.67 -11.55
CA ASP A 171 -11.63 20.68 -11.80
C ASP A 171 -12.21 22.05 -12.14
N TYR A 172 -13.28 22.07 -12.94
CA TYR A 172 -13.90 23.30 -13.45
C TYR A 172 -15.42 23.32 -13.25
N ALA A 173 -15.96 24.51 -13.00
CA ALA A 173 -17.38 24.79 -13.08
C ALA A 173 -17.65 25.92 -14.07
N VAL A 174 -18.49 25.69 -15.08
CA VAL A 174 -18.77 26.64 -16.15
C VAL A 174 -20.17 27.22 -15.99
N PHE A 175 -20.26 28.55 -15.95
CA PHE A 175 -21.47 29.30 -15.66
C PHE A 175 -21.76 30.34 -16.75
N PRO A 176 -22.96 30.36 -17.36
CA PRO A 176 -23.39 31.50 -18.14
C PRO A 176 -23.93 32.60 -17.22
N LEU A 177 -23.56 33.86 -17.42
CA LEU A 177 -24.08 34.98 -16.61
C LEU A 177 -25.60 35.01 -16.67
N PHE A 178 -26.16 34.83 -17.88
CA PHE A 178 -27.58 34.59 -18.14
C PHE A 178 -27.78 33.48 -19.16
N GLU A 179 -28.89 32.74 -19.09
CA GLU A 179 -29.31 31.79 -20.14
C GLU A 179 -30.00 32.49 -21.33
N LYS A 180 -29.47 33.63 -21.77
CA LYS A 180 -29.96 34.40 -22.91
C LYS A 180 -28.79 34.83 -23.78
N ASP A 181 -29.10 35.36 -24.95
CA ASP A 181 -28.14 36.04 -25.82
C ASP A 181 -26.91 35.18 -26.17
N GLY A 182 -27.10 33.87 -26.34
CA GLY A 182 -26.04 32.93 -26.74
C GLY A 182 -25.05 32.52 -25.64
N MET A 183 -25.03 33.19 -24.49
CA MET A 183 -24.09 32.88 -23.39
C MET A 183 -24.22 31.44 -22.88
N GLY A 184 -25.44 30.91 -22.81
CA GLY A 184 -25.69 29.52 -22.41
C GLY A 184 -25.12 28.49 -23.40
N GLU A 185 -25.11 28.80 -24.69
CA GLU A 185 -24.54 27.92 -25.72
C GLU A 185 -23.01 27.92 -25.66
N ILE A 186 -22.41 29.11 -25.51
CA ILE A 186 -20.96 29.27 -25.32
C ILE A 186 -20.52 28.52 -24.04
N ALA A 187 -21.22 28.70 -22.92
CA ALA A 187 -20.90 28.00 -21.67
C ALA A 187 -20.97 26.48 -21.79
N ARG A 188 -21.97 25.94 -22.52
CA ARG A 188 -22.03 24.49 -22.80
C ARG A 188 -20.88 24.04 -23.70
N SER A 189 -20.52 24.83 -24.70
CA SER A 189 -19.39 24.56 -25.59
C SER A 189 -18.07 24.51 -24.81
N VAL A 190 -17.79 25.51 -23.97
CA VAL A 190 -16.61 25.56 -23.09
C VAL A 190 -16.57 24.34 -22.17
N ASN A 191 -17.69 24.01 -21.52
CA ASN A 191 -17.77 22.82 -20.67
C ASN A 191 -17.48 21.51 -21.45
N GLN A 192 -17.96 21.41 -22.68
CA GLN A 192 -17.70 20.25 -23.53
C GLN A 192 -16.22 20.19 -23.97
N GLN A 193 -15.60 21.33 -24.27
CA GLN A 193 -14.17 21.41 -24.60
C GLN A 193 -13.30 20.97 -23.43
N LEU A 194 -13.60 21.45 -22.22
CA LEU A 194 -12.88 21.05 -20.99
C LEU A 194 -13.01 19.55 -20.72
N ASN A 195 -14.22 19.00 -20.78
CA ASN A 195 -14.46 17.55 -20.64
C ASN A 195 -13.88 16.71 -21.78
N GLY A 196 -13.50 17.32 -22.91
CA GLY A 196 -12.79 16.66 -24.00
C GLY A 196 -11.31 16.40 -23.70
N LYS A 197 -10.75 17.04 -22.67
CA LYS A 197 -9.35 16.89 -22.27
C LYS A 197 -9.18 15.70 -21.33
N THR A 198 -8.13 14.92 -21.53
CA THR A 198 -7.84 13.75 -20.70
C THR A 198 -7.54 14.17 -19.26
N GLY A 199 -8.23 13.55 -18.30
CA GLY A 199 -7.99 13.77 -16.87
C GLY A 199 -8.60 15.06 -16.32
N ILE A 200 -9.47 15.74 -17.07
CA ILE A 200 -10.20 16.93 -16.62
C ILE A 200 -11.69 16.59 -16.49
N VAL A 201 -12.29 17.00 -15.38
CA VAL A 201 -13.72 16.92 -15.10
C VAL A 201 -14.28 18.34 -14.95
N SER A 202 -15.25 18.69 -15.80
CA SER A 202 -15.91 19.98 -15.77
C SER A 202 -17.43 19.82 -15.63
N THR A 203 -18.05 20.70 -14.83
CA THR A 203 -19.50 20.76 -14.65
C THR A 203 -20.10 22.06 -15.20
N TYR A 204 -21.38 22.04 -15.55
CA TYR A 204 -22.14 23.21 -16.02
C TYR A 204 -23.28 23.52 -15.06
N ASP A 205 -23.45 24.80 -14.71
CA ASP A 205 -24.57 25.25 -13.88
C ASP A 205 -25.09 26.63 -14.31
N SER A 206 -26.38 26.70 -14.60
CA SER A 206 -27.09 27.92 -14.99
C SER A 206 -28.19 28.34 -14.01
N SER A 207 -28.38 27.59 -12.92
CA SER A 207 -29.50 27.79 -12.02
C SER A 207 -29.23 28.90 -11.00
N GLY A 208 -30.09 29.91 -10.95
CA GLY A 208 -30.00 30.99 -9.97
C GLY A 208 -28.89 32.02 -10.24
N SER A 209 -28.66 32.90 -9.27
CA SER A 209 -27.67 33.98 -9.42
C SER A 209 -26.24 33.45 -9.53
N ILE A 210 -25.35 34.24 -10.14
CA ILE A 210 -23.93 33.86 -10.28
C ILE A 210 -23.26 33.64 -8.91
N GLY A 211 -23.61 34.46 -7.91
CA GLY A 211 -23.12 34.29 -6.54
C GLY A 211 -23.53 32.96 -5.91
N ARG A 212 -24.77 32.50 -6.15
CA ARG A 212 -25.22 31.18 -5.66
C ARG A 212 -24.50 30.03 -6.36
N ARG A 213 -24.11 30.20 -7.61
CA ARG A 213 -23.34 29.20 -8.37
C ARG A 213 -21.90 29.10 -7.88
N TYR A 214 -21.25 30.24 -7.64
CA TYR A 214 -19.95 30.26 -6.97
C TYR A 214 -20.01 29.61 -5.59
N ALA A 215 -21.03 29.92 -4.78
CA ALA A 215 -21.19 29.28 -3.46
C ALA A 215 -21.29 27.75 -3.56
N ARG A 216 -22.14 27.22 -4.45
CA ARG A 216 -22.26 25.76 -4.66
C ARG A 216 -20.96 25.11 -5.11
N ALA A 217 -20.20 25.76 -5.99
CA ALA A 217 -18.91 25.25 -6.45
C ALA A 217 -17.83 25.29 -5.36
N ASP A 218 -17.79 26.36 -4.58
CA ASP A 218 -16.88 26.52 -3.44
C ASP A 218 -17.21 25.49 -2.33
N GLU A 219 -18.50 25.19 -2.08
CA GLU A 219 -18.99 24.20 -1.11
C GLU A 219 -18.52 22.76 -1.42
N ILE A 220 -18.34 22.42 -2.70
CA ILE A 220 -17.81 21.10 -3.13
C ILE A 220 -16.33 21.16 -3.52
N GLY A 221 -15.69 22.32 -3.37
CA GLY A 221 -14.26 22.52 -3.48
C GLY A 221 -13.70 22.62 -4.91
N ILE A 222 -14.52 22.99 -5.89
CA ILE A 222 -14.06 23.21 -7.27
C ILE A 222 -13.06 24.37 -7.28
N PRO A 223 -11.82 24.18 -7.77
CA PRO A 223 -10.77 25.18 -7.65
C PRO A 223 -10.96 26.36 -8.62
N ILE A 224 -11.53 26.12 -9.81
CA ILE A 224 -11.68 27.14 -10.86
C ILE A 224 -13.13 27.21 -11.34
N CYS A 225 -13.72 28.40 -11.24
CA CYS A 225 -15.01 28.69 -11.87
C CYS A 225 -14.82 29.54 -13.12
N VAL A 226 -15.45 29.16 -14.23
CA VAL A 226 -15.40 29.85 -15.52
C VAL A 226 -16.75 30.51 -15.77
N THR A 227 -16.77 31.83 -15.93
CA THR A 227 -18.00 32.59 -16.22
C THR A 227 -17.97 33.15 -17.63
N VAL A 228 -19.05 32.86 -18.36
CA VAL A 228 -19.34 33.41 -19.68
C VAL A 228 -20.32 34.57 -19.53
N ASP A 229 -19.90 35.76 -19.90
CA ASP A 229 -20.68 37.01 -19.82
C ASP A 229 -20.93 37.61 -21.21
N HIS A 230 -21.51 38.82 -21.27
CA HIS A 230 -21.79 39.51 -22.53
C HIS A 230 -20.52 39.78 -23.36
N GLN A 231 -19.41 40.13 -22.71
CA GLN A 231 -18.14 40.36 -23.40
C GLN A 231 -17.64 39.08 -24.09
N SER A 232 -17.92 37.92 -23.49
CA SER A 232 -17.55 36.62 -24.06
C SER A 232 -18.14 36.37 -25.45
N VAL A 233 -19.33 36.93 -25.73
CA VAL A 233 -20.00 36.84 -27.04
C VAL A 233 -19.29 37.69 -28.09
N GLU A 234 -18.62 38.76 -27.68
CA GLU A 234 -17.96 39.72 -28.56
C GLU A 234 -16.50 39.33 -28.85
N ASP A 235 -15.76 38.87 -27.83
CA ASP A 235 -14.31 38.72 -27.90
C ASP A 235 -13.77 37.30 -27.64
N ASN A 236 -14.65 36.31 -27.44
CA ASN A 236 -14.27 34.92 -27.12
C ASN A 236 -13.34 34.79 -25.90
N THR A 237 -13.47 35.68 -24.92
CA THR A 237 -12.80 35.57 -23.61
C THR A 237 -13.79 35.19 -22.52
N VAL A 238 -13.31 34.56 -21.46
CA VAL A 238 -14.12 34.24 -20.27
C VAL A 238 -13.42 34.73 -19.01
N THR A 239 -14.20 34.86 -17.94
CA THR A 239 -13.66 35.19 -16.61
C THR A 239 -13.43 33.91 -15.82
N ILE A 240 -12.18 33.62 -15.46
CA ILE A 240 -11.84 32.58 -14.49
C ILE A 240 -11.81 33.17 -13.09
N ARG A 241 -12.37 32.46 -12.12
CA ARG A 241 -12.34 32.79 -10.69
C ARG A 241 -11.63 31.68 -9.93
N ASP A 242 -10.64 32.06 -9.14
CA ASP A 242 -9.96 31.18 -8.19
C ASP A 242 -10.80 31.01 -6.90
N ARG A 243 -10.97 29.77 -6.44
CA ARG A 243 -11.77 29.43 -5.24
C ARG A 243 -11.22 30.06 -3.97
N ASP A 244 -9.91 29.97 -3.76
CA ASP A 244 -9.29 30.28 -2.46
C ASP A 244 -9.14 31.79 -2.23
N THR A 245 -8.80 32.52 -3.29
CA THR A 245 -8.57 33.97 -3.27
C THR A 245 -9.81 34.76 -3.69
N GLY A 246 -10.70 34.17 -4.49
CA GLY A 246 -11.80 34.87 -5.14
C GLY A 246 -11.38 35.81 -6.26
N GLU A 247 -10.09 35.86 -6.62
CA GLU A 247 -9.59 36.70 -7.72
C GLU A 247 -10.20 36.28 -9.05
N GLN A 248 -10.50 37.27 -9.88
CA GLN A 248 -11.04 37.09 -11.22
C GLN A 248 -10.04 37.55 -12.27
N LYS A 249 -9.80 36.71 -13.28
CA LYS A 249 -8.90 37.00 -14.40
C LYS A 249 -9.61 36.68 -15.71
N ARG A 250 -9.38 37.53 -16.71
CA ARG A 250 -9.95 37.34 -18.05
C ARG A 250 -8.95 36.59 -18.92
N VAL A 251 -9.38 35.50 -19.54
CA VAL A 251 -8.55 34.61 -20.37
C VAL A 251 -9.27 34.28 -21.67
N SER A 252 -8.51 33.98 -22.73
CA SER A 252 -9.11 33.49 -23.97
C SER A 252 -9.70 32.09 -23.76
N ILE A 253 -10.82 31.79 -24.41
CA ILE A 253 -11.39 30.43 -24.42
C ILE A 253 -10.39 29.41 -24.99
N VAL A 254 -9.49 29.84 -25.89
CA VAL A 254 -8.49 28.97 -26.51
C VAL A 254 -7.37 28.58 -25.55
N ASP A 255 -7.13 29.38 -24.50
CA ASP A 255 -6.08 29.15 -23.52
C ASP A 255 -6.55 28.33 -22.30
N LEU A 256 -7.85 28.05 -22.21
CA LEU A 256 -8.46 27.15 -21.20
C LEU A 256 -8.12 25.70 -21.49
#